data_AF-A0A8T5NDX6-F1
#
_entry.id   AF-A0A8T5NDX6-F1
#
_cell.length_a   1.000
_cell.length_b   1.000
_cell.length_c   1.000
_cell.angle_alpha   90.00
_cell.angle_beta   90.00
_cell.angle_gamma   90.00
#
_symmetry.space_group_name_H-M   'P 1'
#
loop_
_entity.id
_entity.type
_entity.pdbx_description
1 polymer ?
#
loop_
_entity_poly.entity_id
_entity_poly.type
_entity_poly.pdbx_seq_one_letter_code
_entity_poly.pdbx_strand_id
1 'polypeptide(L)'
;MLLDDIRKDHIIKDDIMGRQLASIQKNNLRLPETKVLFFNVFNIDTYQYLDCILFQELIKKLELETVPVLEIGYSLEDNIDKLVEKSKGFSALNPKVFREGIVIRPLKEELDMHMANGFGNGRLTFKAINPEYLLKYDE
;
A
#
# COMPACT_ATOMS: atom_id res chain seq x y z
N MET A 1 18.00 -4.36 12.96
CA MET A 1 18.35 -3.07 13.57
C MET A 1 17.21 -2.05 13.46
N LEU A 2 16.80 -1.58 12.27
CA LEU A 2 15.66 -0.62 12.16
C LEU A 2 14.30 -1.18 12.62
N LEU A 3 14.01 -2.46 12.36
CA LEU A 3 12.76 -3.11 12.80
C LEU A 3 12.74 -3.47 14.30
N ASP A 4 13.92 -3.59 14.92
CA ASP A 4 14.04 -3.97 16.33
C ASP A 4 13.91 -2.76 17.27
N ASP A 5 14.28 -1.56 16.78
CA ASP A 5 14.14 -0.31 17.56
C ASP A 5 12.71 0.24 17.59
N ILE A 6 11.85 -0.14 16.63
CA ILE A 6 10.41 0.20 16.66
C ILE A 6 9.69 -0.55 17.80
N ARG A 7 10.29 -1.62 18.37
CA ARG A 7 9.64 -2.48 19.36
C ARG A 7 9.69 -2.00 20.81
N LYS A 8 10.29 -0.86 21.14
CA LYS A 8 10.43 -0.44 22.55
C LYS A 8 9.29 0.47 23.04
N ASP A 9 8.41 -0.20 23.78
CA ASP A 9 7.65 0.28 24.95
C ASP A 9 6.28 0.96 24.80
N HIS A 10 5.79 1.30 23.61
CA HIS A 10 4.35 1.63 23.41
C HIS A 10 3.75 1.11 22.08
N ILE A 11 4.55 0.45 21.24
CA ILE A 11 4.20 0.01 19.87
C ILE A 11 3.83 -1.50 19.82
N ILE A 12 3.86 -2.19 20.96
CA ILE A 12 3.69 -3.67 21.07
C ILE A 12 2.25 -4.13 20.74
N LYS A 13 1.33 -3.23 20.40
CA LYS A 13 -0.08 -3.53 20.09
C LYS A 13 -0.47 -3.37 18.61
N ASP A 14 0.44 -2.89 17.76
CA ASP A 14 0.17 -2.67 16.35
C ASP A 14 1.28 -3.27 15.48
N ASP A 15 0.91 -4.07 14.48
CA ASP A 15 1.79 -4.54 13.41
C ASP A 15 1.76 -3.53 12.26
N ILE A 16 2.84 -2.76 12.10
CA ILE A 16 2.96 -1.75 11.03
C ILE A 16 3.43 -2.44 9.75
N MET A 17 2.62 -2.37 8.68
CA MET A 17 2.92 -2.99 7.39
C MET A 17 3.66 -2.02 6.46
N GLY A 18 4.87 -2.40 6.07
CA GLY A 18 5.70 -1.67 5.12
C GLY A 18 6.15 -2.51 3.95
N ARG A 19 6.40 -1.85 2.81
CA ARG A 19 7.09 -2.41 1.66
C ARG A 19 8.51 -1.85 1.62
N GLN A 20 9.50 -2.73 1.69
CA GLN A 20 10.87 -2.34 1.41
C GLN A 20 11.05 -2.16 -0.10
N LEU A 21 11.64 -1.04 -0.50
CA LEU A 21 11.92 -0.63 -1.87
C LEU A 21 13.43 -0.54 -2.08
N ALA A 22 13.87 -1.03 -3.23
CA ALA A 22 15.24 -1.40 -3.57
C ALA A 22 15.79 -2.60 -2.77
N SER A 23 16.54 -3.47 -3.46
CA SER A 23 16.98 -4.82 -3.05
C SER A 23 15.90 -5.92 -3.12
N ILE A 24 14.64 -5.55 -3.31
CA ILE A 24 13.51 -6.46 -3.65
C ILE A 24 13.11 -6.25 -5.12
N GLN A 25 12.72 -7.31 -5.83
CA GLN A 25 12.23 -7.27 -7.24
C GLN A 25 13.15 -6.49 -8.20
N LYS A 26 14.44 -6.83 -8.23
CA LYS A 26 15.44 -6.26 -9.18
C LYS A 26 15.59 -4.72 -9.15
N ASN A 27 15.06 -4.03 -8.13
CA ASN A 27 15.03 -2.56 -8.04
C ASN A 27 14.47 -1.89 -9.32
N ASN A 28 13.30 -2.36 -9.79
CA ASN A 28 12.65 -1.79 -10.98
C ASN A 28 12.38 -0.27 -10.86
N LEU A 29 12.27 0.25 -9.63
CA LEU A 29 12.14 1.68 -9.31
C LEU A 29 13.43 2.48 -9.44
N ARG A 30 14.60 1.83 -9.54
CA ARG A 30 15.92 2.46 -9.66
C ARG A 30 16.19 3.51 -8.57
N LEU A 31 15.78 3.22 -7.34
CA LEU A 31 16.07 4.11 -6.21
C LEU A 31 17.56 4.02 -5.84
N PRO A 32 18.19 5.15 -5.48
CA PRO A 32 19.61 5.20 -5.11
C PRO A 32 19.91 4.54 -3.77
N GLU A 33 18.90 4.44 -2.90
CA GLU A 33 18.99 3.88 -1.57
C GLU A 33 17.80 2.96 -1.28
N THR A 34 17.99 2.04 -0.34
CA THR A 34 16.93 1.18 0.17
C THR A 34 16.05 1.97 1.13
N LYS A 35 14.73 1.96 0.86
CA LYS A 35 13.71 2.61 1.68
C LYS A 35 12.71 1.60 2.19
N VAL A 36 12.04 1.88 3.31
CA VAL A 36 10.83 1.17 3.73
C VAL A 36 9.69 2.16 3.69
N LEU A 37 8.68 1.88 2.87
CA LEU A 37 7.50 2.71 2.74
C LEU A 37 6.28 1.99 3.30
N PHE A 38 5.64 2.62 4.28
CA PHE A 38 4.48 2.07 4.96
C PHE A 38 3.19 2.35 4.19
N PHE A 39 2.27 1.40 4.19
CA PHE A 39 1.02 1.52 3.43
C PHE A 39 -0.22 1.07 4.22
N ASN A 40 -0.04 0.42 5.37
CA ASN A 40 -1.12 0.06 6.26
C ASN A 40 -0.60 -0.23 7.68
N VAL A 41 -1.50 -0.27 8.65
CA VAL A 41 -1.20 -0.71 10.02
C VAL A 41 -2.31 -1.66 10.46
N PHE A 42 -1.92 -2.80 11.03
CA PHE A 42 -2.82 -3.77 11.63
C PHE A 42 -2.77 -3.63 13.14
N ASN A 43 -3.90 -3.32 13.76
CA ASN A 43 -4.01 -3.30 15.21
C ASN A 43 -4.26 -4.72 15.73
N ILE A 44 -3.34 -5.23 16.55
CA ILE A 44 -3.39 -6.61 17.02
C ILE A 44 -4.37 -6.80 18.18
N ASP A 45 -4.67 -5.72 18.93
CA ASP A 45 -5.65 -5.76 20.03
C ASP A 45 -7.08 -5.89 19.50
N THR A 46 -7.42 -5.12 18.48
CA THR A 46 -8.75 -5.12 17.85
C THR A 46 -8.85 -6.10 16.70
N TYR A 47 -7.70 -6.65 16.26
CA TYR A 47 -7.57 -7.55 15.12
C TYR A 47 -8.12 -6.92 13.82
N GLN A 48 -7.88 -5.63 13.65
CA GLN A 48 -8.41 -4.83 12.53
C GLN A 48 -7.33 -3.92 11.96
N TYR A 49 -7.43 -3.64 10.66
CA TYR A 49 -6.59 -2.62 10.04
C TYR A 49 -7.07 -1.22 10.41
N LEU A 50 -6.12 -0.30 10.56
CA LEU A 50 -6.45 1.11 10.73
C LEU A 50 -7.04 1.69 9.45
N ASP A 51 -8.05 2.53 9.65
CA ASP A 51 -8.61 3.35 8.59
C ASP A 51 -7.60 4.39 8.07
N CYS A 52 -7.97 5.11 7.01
CA CYS A 52 -7.06 6.03 6.35
C CYS A 52 -6.56 7.16 7.26
N ILE A 53 -7.42 7.68 8.14
CA ILE A 53 -7.10 8.83 9.00
C ILE A 53 -6.18 8.37 10.13
N LEU A 54 -6.56 7.31 10.85
CA LEU A 54 -5.77 6.77 11.96
C LEU A 54 -4.40 6.28 11.48
N PHE A 55 -4.33 5.66 10.30
CA PHE A 55 -3.06 5.29 9.67
C PHE A 55 -2.16 6.51 9.45
N GLN A 56 -2.69 7.57 8.82
CA GLN A 56 -1.89 8.78 8.53
C GLN A 56 -1.43 9.49 9.81
N GLU A 57 -2.29 9.59 10.82
CA GLU A 57 -1.95 10.17 12.11
C GLU A 57 -0.84 9.39 12.81
N LEU A 58 -0.95 8.06 12.84
CA LEU A 58 0.04 7.19 13.47
C LEU A 58 1.39 7.27 12.74
N ILE A 59 1.41 7.12 11.42
CA ILE A 59 2.65 7.19 10.64
C ILE A 59 3.33 8.55 10.80
N LYS A 60 2.55 9.65 10.78
CA LYS A 60 3.08 10.99 11.02
C LYS A 60 3.68 11.12 12.43
N LYS A 61 3.00 10.60 13.45
CA LYS A 61 3.48 10.62 14.84
C LYS A 61 4.78 9.83 15.02
N LEU A 62 4.93 8.74 14.28
CA LEU A 62 6.13 7.90 14.30
C LEU A 62 7.24 8.36 13.35
N GLU A 63 7.01 9.46 12.62
CA GLU A 63 7.96 10.02 11.64
C GLU A 63 8.41 8.99 10.57
N LEU A 64 7.51 8.09 10.16
CA LEU A 64 7.79 7.06 9.15
C LEU A 64 7.38 7.53 7.74
N GLU A 65 8.08 7.05 6.70
CA GLU A 65 7.74 7.35 5.30
C GLU A 65 6.63 6.42 4.78
N THR A 66 5.65 6.94 4.05
CA THR A 66 4.59 6.13 3.41
C THR A 66 4.81 5.94 1.91
N VAL A 67 4.11 4.96 1.34
CA VAL A 67 3.90 4.94 -0.11
C VAL A 67 3.19 6.23 -0.55
N PRO A 68 3.43 6.73 -1.78
CA PRO A 68 2.76 7.93 -2.27
C PRO A 68 1.24 7.74 -2.33
N VAL A 69 0.50 8.66 -1.71
CA VAL A 69 -0.96 8.75 -1.83
C VAL A 69 -1.29 9.57 -3.07
N LEU A 70 -1.88 8.94 -4.07
CA LEU A 70 -2.22 9.60 -5.34
C LEU A 70 -3.51 10.42 -5.26
N GLU A 71 -4.47 9.97 -4.44
CA GLU A 71 -5.79 10.58 -4.31
C GLU A 71 -6.43 10.16 -2.99
N ILE A 72 -7.15 11.08 -2.34
CA ILE A 72 -7.97 10.82 -1.15
C ILE A 72 -9.41 11.17 -1.51
N GLY A 73 -10.37 10.31 -1.18
CA GLY A 73 -11.78 10.52 -1.53
C GLY A 73 -12.12 10.16 -2.98
N TYR A 74 -11.34 9.27 -3.59
CA TYR A 74 -11.66 8.69 -4.90
C TYR A 74 -13.03 7.99 -4.84
N SER A 75 -13.94 8.36 -5.74
CA SER A 75 -15.21 7.66 -5.92
C SER A 75 -14.97 6.42 -6.76
N LEU A 76 -15.17 5.23 -6.18
CA LEU A 76 -14.96 3.97 -6.89
C LEU A 76 -15.91 3.86 -8.09
N GLU A 77 -15.33 3.62 -9.26
CA GLU A 77 -16.05 3.42 -10.51
C GLU A 77 -16.29 1.92 -10.74
N ASP A 78 -17.52 1.54 -11.12
CA ASP A 78 -17.87 0.18 -11.55
C ASP A 78 -17.48 -0.03 -13.02
N ASN A 79 -16.18 0.14 -13.32
CA ASN A 79 -15.64 -0.04 -14.65
C ASN A 79 -14.16 -0.47 -14.59
N ILE A 80 -13.90 -1.74 -14.91
CA ILE A 80 -12.56 -2.33 -14.85
C ILE A 80 -11.58 -1.61 -15.79
N ASP A 81 -11.99 -1.28 -17.01
CA ASP A 81 -11.11 -0.63 -17.99
C ASP A 81 -10.62 0.71 -17.48
N LYS A 82 -11.49 1.51 -16.85
CA LYS A 82 -11.10 2.79 -16.25
C LYS A 82 -10.14 2.62 -15.06
N LEU A 83 -10.32 1.58 -14.24
CA LEU A 83 -9.41 1.26 -13.15
C LEU A 83 -8.02 0.84 -13.69
N VAL A 84 -7.99 0.09 -14.79
CA VAL A 84 -6.74 -0.29 -15.48
C VAL A 84 -6.08 0.93 -16.12
N GLU A 85 -6.83 1.82 -16.78
CA GLU A 85 -6.27 3.08 -17.30
C GLU A 85 -5.68 3.94 -16.17
N LYS A 86 -6.34 4.01 -15.01
CA LYS A 86 -5.85 4.75 -13.84
C LYS A 86 -4.54 4.18 -13.27
N SER A 87 -4.28 2.89 -13.45
CA SER A 87 -3.04 2.25 -13.00
C SER A 87 -1.82 2.66 -13.84
N LYS A 88 -2.04 3.02 -15.13
CA LYS A 88 -0.98 3.42 -16.06
C LYS A 88 -0.28 4.70 -15.65
N GLY A 89 0.99 4.84 -16.02
CA GLY A 89 1.80 6.04 -15.80
C GLY A 89 3.12 5.79 -15.05
N PHE A 90 3.81 6.88 -14.75
CA PHE A 90 5.11 6.85 -14.07
C PHE A 90 4.97 6.78 -12.55
N SER A 91 5.99 6.24 -11.89
CA SER A 91 6.06 6.18 -10.44
C SER A 91 6.24 7.57 -9.83
N ALA A 92 5.49 7.86 -8.78
CA ALA A 92 5.68 9.09 -7.99
C ALA A 92 7.03 9.11 -7.25
N LEU A 93 7.64 7.95 -7.02
CA LEU A 93 8.96 7.84 -6.40
C LEU A 93 10.10 8.01 -7.42
N ASN A 94 9.84 7.71 -8.69
CA ASN A 94 10.78 7.91 -9.78
C ASN A 94 10.02 8.15 -11.10
N PRO A 95 9.93 9.41 -11.57
CA PRO A 95 9.18 9.75 -12.78
C PRO A 95 9.73 9.17 -14.09
N LYS A 96 10.89 8.50 -14.07
CA LYS A 96 11.53 7.89 -15.25
C LYS A 96 11.15 6.42 -15.48
N VAL A 97 10.38 5.82 -14.57
CA VAL A 97 9.99 4.41 -14.63
C VAL A 97 8.49 4.26 -14.41
N PHE A 98 7.88 3.27 -15.06
CA PHE A 98 6.46 2.97 -14.86
C PHE A 98 6.20 2.51 -13.43
N ARG A 99 5.07 2.92 -12.86
CA ARG A 99 4.57 2.29 -11.63
C ARG A 99 4.03 0.90 -11.97
N GLU A 100 4.20 -0.05 -11.05
CA GLU A 100 3.61 -1.40 -11.13
C GLU A 100 2.08 -1.33 -11.24
N GLY A 101 1.47 -0.38 -10.53
CA GLY A 101 0.04 -0.17 -10.54
C GLY A 101 -0.39 0.76 -9.41
N ILE A 102 -1.63 0.62 -8.99
CA ILE A 102 -2.24 1.35 -7.88
C ILE A 102 -2.95 0.37 -6.94
N VAL A 103 -3.01 0.73 -5.66
CA VAL A 103 -3.83 0.05 -4.65
C VAL A 103 -4.99 0.97 -4.31
N ILE A 104 -6.20 0.43 -4.33
CA ILE A 104 -7.42 1.12 -3.95
C ILE A 104 -7.95 0.46 -2.69
N ARG A 105 -8.18 1.29 -1.66
CA ARG A 105 -8.72 0.90 -0.37
C ARG A 105 -9.71 1.96 0.12
N PRO A 106 -10.75 1.58 0.88
CA PRO A 106 -11.72 2.51 1.41
C PRO A 106 -11.10 3.43 2.47
N LEU A 107 -11.72 4.60 2.67
CA LEU A 107 -11.30 5.53 3.72
C LEU A 107 -11.54 4.97 5.11
N LYS A 108 -12.62 4.22 5.28
CA LYS A 108 -12.96 3.45 6.48
C LYS A 108 -12.74 1.97 6.18
N GLU A 109 -12.16 1.23 7.11
CA GLU A 109 -11.97 -0.20 6.91
C GLU A 109 -13.33 -0.90 6.81
N GLU A 110 -13.51 -1.68 5.74
CA GLU A 110 -14.76 -2.40 5.44
C GLU A 110 -14.47 -3.88 5.20
N LEU A 111 -15.26 -4.73 5.84
CA LEU A 111 -15.24 -6.17 5.67
C LEU A 111 -16.51 -6.62 4.97
N ASP A 112 -16.33 -7.37 3.88
CA ASP A 112 -17.39 -8.06 3.18
C ASP A 112 -17.32 -9.56 3.51
N MET A 113 -18.35 -10.04 4.22
CA MET A 113 -18.46 -11.44 4.64
C MET A 113 -18.73 -12.39 3.46
N HIS A 114 -19.31 -11.90 2.36
CA HIS A 114 -19.41 -12.67 1.13
C HIS A 114 -18.04 -12.85 0.47
N MET A 115 -17.21 -11.80 0.46
CA MET A 115 -15.82 -11.92 0.00
C MET A 115 -14.99 -12.85 0.89
N ALA A 116 -15.20 -12.82 2.21
CA ALA A 116 -14.50 -13.67 3.16
C ALA A 116 -14.73 -15.18 2.90
N ASN A 117 -15.85 -15.56 2.28
CA ASN A 117 -16.21 -16.95 2.01
C ASN A 117 -15.58 -17.53 0.72
N GLY A 118 -14.64 -16.82 0.08
CA GLY A 118 -13.97 -17.34 -1.12
C GLY A 118 -12.72 -16.58 -1.59
N PHE A 119 -12.48 -15.36 -1.10
CA PHE A 119 -11.35 -14.53 -1.51
C PHE A 119 -10.74 -13.77 -0.31
N GLY A 120 -9.57 -14.23 0.15
CA GLY A 120 -8.75 -13.49 1.11
C GLY A 120 -9.39 -13.34 2.50
N ASN A 121 -9.12 -12.21 3.15
CA ASN A 121 -9.54 -11.91 4.53
C ASN A 121 -10.84 -11.05 4.58
N GLY A 122 -11.63 -11.03 3.50
CA GLY A 122 -12.87 -10.26 3.42
C GLY A 122 -12.70 -8.75 3.31
N ARG A 123 -11.47 -8.23 3.28
CA ARG A 123 -11.22 -6.79 3.18
C ARG A 123 -11.51 -6.28 1.78
N LEU A 124 -12.19 -5.14 1.69
CA LEU A 124 -12.36 -4.42 0.43
C LEU A 124 -11.07 -3.67 0.06
N THR A 125 -10.08 -4.39 -0.48
CA THR A 125 -8.83 -3.80 -0.97
C THR A 125 -8.39 -4.55 -2.20
N PHE A 126 -8.03 -3.83 -3.25
CA PHE A 126 -7.58 -4.45 -4.49
C PHE A 126 -6.53 -3.60 -5.18
N LYS A 127 -5.85 -4.25 -6.12
CA LYS A 127 -4.79 -3.64 -6.93
C LYS A 127 -5.22 -3.64 -8.40
N ALA A 128 -5.03 -2.52 -9.06
CA ALA A 128 -5.06 -2.44 -10.52
C ALA A 128 -3.61 -2.37 -11.01
N ILE A 129 -3.21 -3.32 -11.84
CA ILE A 129 -1.84 -3.43 -12.34
C ILE A 129 -1.71 -2.68 -13.67
N ASN A 130 -0.59 -2.01 -13.88
CA ASN A 130 -0.25 -1.31 -15.10
C ASN A 130 0.22 -2.30 -16.17
N PRO A 131 -0.51 -2.50 -17.28
CA PRO A 131 -0.10 -3.43 -18.32
C PRO A 131 1.22 -3.02 -19.01
N GLU A 132 1.54 -1.72 -19.08
CA GLU A 132 2.82 -1.25 -19.64
C GLU A 132 4.02 -1.64 -18.75
N TYR A 133 3.78 -1.74 -17.45
CA TYR A 133 4.78 -2.27 -16.53
C TYR A 133 4.99 -3.77 -16.78
N LEU A 134 3.92 -4.57 -16.84
CA LEU A 134 4.02 -6.01 -17.10
C LEU A 134 4.77 -6.32 -18.40
N LEU A 135 4.40 -5.64 -19.49
CA LEU A 135 5.07 -5.78 -20.80
C LEU A 135 6.56 -5.41 -20.77
N LYS A 136 6.94 -4.44 -19.92
CA LYS A 136 8.33 -3.98 -19.81
C LYS A 136 9.21 -4.89 -18.97
N TYR A 137 8.63 -5.53 -17.96
CA TYR A 137 9.36 -6.30 -16.95
C TYR A 137 9.18 -7.82 -17.05
N ASP A 138 8.40 -8.29 -18.04
CA ASP A 138 8.13 -9.70 -18.34
C ASP A 138 7.52 -10.45 -17.13
N GLU A 139 6.50 -9.83 -16.53
CA GLU A 139 5.70 -10.34 -15.40
C GLU A 139 4.28 -10.75 -15.82
#